data_AF-A0A377DXS6-F1
#
_entry.id   AF-A0A377DXS6-F1
#
_cell.length_a   1.000
_cell.length_b   1.000
_cell.length_c   1.000
_cell.angle_alpha   90.00
_cell.angle_beta   90.00
_cell.angle_gamma   90.00
#
_symmetry.space_group_name_H-M   'P 1'
#
loop_
_entity.id
_entity.type
_entity.pdbx_description
1 polymer ?
#
loop_
_entity_poly.entity_id
_entity_poly.type
_entity_poly.pdbx_seq_one_letter_code
_entity_poly.pdbx_strand_id
1 'polypeptide(L)'
;MKRAFIMVLDSFGIGATEDAERFGDVGADTLGHIAEACAKGEADNGRKGPLNLPNLTRLGLAKAHEGSTGFIPAGMDGNAEVIGAYAWAHEMSSGKDTPSGHWEIAGVPVLFEWGYFSDHENSFPQELLDKLVERANLPGYLGNCHSSGTVILDQLGEEHMKTGKPIFYTSADSVFQIACHEGTFGLDKLYETVRNRP
;
A
#
# COMPACT_ATOMS: atom_id res chain seq x y z
N MET A 1 -3.87 33.31 -2.90
CA MET A 1 -2.80 32.36 -2.52
C MET A 1 -1.98 32.06 -3.78
N LYS A 2 -0.64 32.19 -3.80
CA LYS A 2 0.16 32.00 -5.04
C LYS A 2 0.74 30.59 -5.23
N ARG A 3 0.89 29.83 -4.14
CA ARG A 3 1.45 28.47 -4.10
C ARG A 3 0.75 27.69 -3.01
N ALA A 4 0.58 26.39 -3.22
CA ALA A 4 0.17 25.42 -2.22
C ALA A 4 1.25 24.32 -2.14
N PHE A 5 1.51 23.81 -0.94
CA PHE A 5 2.39 22.67 -0.70
C PHE A 5 1.55 21.56 -0.07
N ILE A 6 1.49 20.41 -0.74
CA ILE A 6 0.77 19.23 -0.25
C ILE A 6 1.84 18.24 0.20
N MET A 7 1.75 17.79 1.45
CA MET A 7 2.65 16.80 2.03
C MET A 7 1.80 15.61 2.48
N VAL A 8 2.10 14.43 1.95
CA VAL A 8 1.42 13.18 2.30
C VAL A 8 2.35 12.37 3.18
N LEU A 9 1.88 12.02 4.38
CA LEU A 9 2.54 11.03 5.25
C LEU A 9 1.91 9.67 4.93
N ASP A 10 2.56 8.92 4.04
CA ASP A 10 1.99 7.67 3.52
C ASP A 10 1.72 6.67 4.65
N SER A 11 0.58 5.96 4.55
CA SER A 11 0.01 5.05 5.57
C SER A 11 -0.30 5.62 6.95
N PHE A 12 -0.13 6.93 7.20
CA PHE A 12 -0.25 7.52 8.54
C PHE A 12 -1.71 7.86 8.91
N GLY A 13 -2.50 6.83 9.25
CA GLY A 13 -3.88 6.97 9.71
C GLY A 13 -4.01 7.50 11.14
N ILE A 14 -5.14 8.15 11.44
CA ILE A 14 -5.45 8.76 12.75
C ILE A 14 -6.70 8.19 13.42
N GLY A 15 -7.04 6.93 13.10
CA GLY A 15 -8.20 6.22 13.62
C GLY A 15 -8.95 5.46 12.52
N ALA A 16 -9.76 4.49 12.92
CA ALA A 16 -10.58 3.72 12.01
C ALA A 16 -11.78 4.55 11.54
N THR A 17 -12.16 4.40 10.28
CA THR A 17 -13.36 5.00 9.70
C THR A 17 -14.62 4.18 10.02
N GLU A 18 -15.80 4.75 9.77
CA GLU A 18 -17.10 4.11 10.02
C GLU A 18 -17.29 2.81 9.25
N ASP A 19 -16.61 2.65 8.11
CA ASP A 19 -16.68 1.49 7.23
C ASP A 19 -15.52 0.50 7.42
N ALA A 20 -14.71 0.66 8.47
CA ALA A 20 -13.56 -0.20 8.76
C ALA A 20 -13.90 -1.71 8.82
N GLU A 21 -15.14 -2.06 9.20
CA GLU A 21 -15.62 -3.45 9.19
C GLU A 21 -15.57 -4.09 7.80
N ARG A 22 -15.88 -3.33 6.74
CA ARG A 22 -15.81 -3.79 5.35
C ARG A 22 -14.39 -4.20 4.95
N PHE A 23 -13.39 -3.56 5.56
CA PHE A 23 -11.98 -3.81 5.28
C PHE A 23 -11.31 -4.75 6.28
N GLY A 24 -12.04 -5.22 7.31
CA GLY A 24 -11.48 -6.04 8.40
C GLY A 24 -10.60 -5.27 9.37
N ASP A 25 -10.68 -3.93 9.40
CA ASP A 25 -9.77 -3.04 10.12
C ASP A 25 -10.42 -2.41 11.38
N VAL A 26 -11.44 -3.05 11.95
CA VAL A 26 -12.11 -2.54 13.16
C VAL A 26 -11.08 -2.34 14.28
N GLY A 27 -11.00 -1.11 14.79
CA GLY A 27 -10.05 -0.71 15.83
C GLY A 27 -8.66 -0.32 15.32
N ALA A 28 -8.43 -0.24 14.01
CA ALA A 28 -7.18 0.29 13.47
C ALA A 28 -6.97 1.75 13.88
N ASP A 29 -5.81 2.06 14.47
CA ASP A 29 -5.43 3.42 14.83
C ASP A 29 -3.91 3.56 14.80
N THR A 30 -3.37 4.00 13.65
CA THR A 30 -1.92 4.03 13.43
C THR A 30 -1.23 5.02 14.38
N LEU A 31 -1.66 6.28 14.39
CA LEU A 31 -1.10 7.28 15.31
C LEU A 31 -1.30 6.88 16.78
N GLY A 32 -2.51 6.47 17.17
CA GLY A 32 -2.82 6.10 18.55
C GLY A 32 -1.98 4.93 19.05
N HIS A 33 -1.89 3.84 18.29
CA HIS A 33 -1.09 2.67 18.67
C HIS A 33 0.42 2.97 18.68
N ILE A 34 0.94 3.77 17.74
CA ILE A 34 2.35 4.20 17.78
C ILE A 34 2.59 5.03 19.04
N ALA A 35 1.72 6.00 19.34
CA ALA A 35 1.85 6.85 20.52
C ALA A 35 1.81 6.03 21.82
N GLU A 36 0.92 5.04 21.90
CA GLU A 36 0.80 4.12 23.03
C GLU A 36 2.07 3.27 23.22
N ALA A 37 2.54 2.59 22.16
CA ALA A 37 3.77 1.79 22.22
C ALA A 37 4.98 2.63 22.61
N CYS A 38 5.07 3.87 22.10
CA CYS A 38 6.09 4.84 22.50
C CYS A 38 5.99 5.20 23.99
N ALA A 39 4.80 5.52 24.48
CA ALA A 39 4.59 5.89 25.88
C ALA A 39 4.92 4.74 26.85
N LYS A 40 4.71 3.48 26.43
CA LYS A 40 5.08 2.27 27.18
C LYS A 40 6.59 1.93 27.10
N GLY A 41 7.35 2.62 26.25
CA GLY A 41 8.78 2.35 26.01
C GLY A 41 9.04 1.13 25.12
N GLU A 42 8.00 0.55 24.50
CA GLU A 42 8.12 -0.62 23.62
C GLU A 42 8.84 -0.28 22.30
N ALA A 43 8.85 1.01 21.94
CA ALA A 43 9.52 1.56 20.77
C ALA A 43 10.80 2.34 21.09
N ASP A 44 11.48 2.03 22.20
CA ASP A 44 12.75 2.67 22.61
C ASP A 44 13.96 2.08 21.85
N ASN A 45 13.98 2.27 20.53
CA ASN A 45 15.11 1.90 19.66
C ASN A 45 15.64 3.14 18.92
N GLY A 46 16.80 3.67 19.35
CA GLY A 46 17.35 4.93 18.83
C GLY A 46 16.56 6.19 19.23
N ARG A 47 15.46 6.02 19.98
CA ARG A 47 14.62 7.04 20.62
C ARG A 47 14.25 6.58 22.03
N LYS A 48 13.68 7.48 22.85
CA LYS A 48 13.19 7.15 24.19
C LYS A 48 11.94 7.94 24.57
N GLY A 49 11.03 7.30 25.30
CA GLY A 49 9.88 7.95 25.94
C GLY A 49 8.69 8.13 24.98
N PRO A 50 7.75 9.04 25.27
CA PRO A 50 6.57 9.26 24.42
C PRO A 50 6.89 9.75 23.01
N LEU A 51 5.94 9.59 22.09
CA LEU A 51 6.04 10.14 20.74
C LEU A 51 5.99 11.68 20.80
N ASN A 52 7.10 12.33 20.44
CA ASN A 52 7.23 13.79 20.56
C ASN A 52 7.11 14.49 19.19
N LEU A 53 5.94 15.04 18.89
CA LEU A 53 5.64 15.74 17.62
C LEU A 53 5.15 17.18 17.84
N PRO A 54 5.89 18.05 18.54
CA PRO A 54 5.38 19.33 19.03
C PRO A 54 4.93 20.27 17.92
N ASN A 55 5.61 20.23 16.77
CA ASN A 55 5.24 21.03 15.60
C ASN A 55 3.92 20.57 14.97
N LEU A 56 3.71 19.26 14.81
CA LEU A 56 2.46 18.72 14.27
C LEU A 56 1.30 18.87 15.26
N THR A 57 1.56 18.75 16.57
CA THR A 57 0.58 19.04 17.62
C THR A 57 0.10 20.48 17.52
N ARG A 58 1.01 21.47 17.39
CA ARG A 58 0.66 22.88 17.17
C ARG A 58 -0.10 23.11 15.85
N LEU A 59 0.15 22.30 14.83
CA LEU A 59 -0.63 22.34 13.57
C LEU A 59 -2.01 21.66 13.68
N GLY A 60 -2.31 20.99 14.81
CA GLY A 60 -3.62 20.42 15.11
C GLY A 60 -3.70 18.89 15.01
N LEU A 61 -2.59 18.16 14.83
CA LEU A 61 -2.61 16.70 14.67
C LEU A 61 -3.30 15.96 15.82
N ALA A 62 -3.00 16.32 17.08
CA ALA A 62 -3.62 15.70 18.25
C ALA A 62 -5.14 15.97 18.30
N LYS A 63 -5.58 17.14 17.84
CA LYS A 63 -7.00 17.51 17.76
C LYS A 63 -7.73 16.82 16.60
N ALA A 64 -7.07 16.61 15.47
CA ALA A 64 -7.63 15.82 14.38
C ALA A 64 -7.85 14.37 14.81
N HIS A 65 -6.87 13.76 15.48
CA HIS A 65 -7.02 12.44 16.08
C HIS A 65 -8.13 12.40 17.13
N GLU A 66 -8.18 13.37 18.05
CA GLU A 66 -9.27 13.48 19.05
C GLU A 66 -10.65 13.55 18.38
N GLY A 67 -10.77 14.29 17.28
CA GLY A 67 -12.01 14.35 16.50
C GLY A 67 -12.37 13.02 15.83
N SER A 68 -11.37 12.27 15.35
CA SER A 68 -11.57 10.98 14.68
C SER A 68 -11.87 9.83 15.65
N THR A 69 -11.24 9.80 16.82
CA THR A 69 -11.28 8.65 17.75
C THR A 69 -11.97 8.94 19.09
N GLY A 70 -12.12 10.22 19.44
CA GLY A 70 -12.58 10.66 20.77
C GLY A 70 -11.49 10.73 21.84
N PHE A 71 -10.23 10.44 21.51
CA PHE A 71 -9.12 10.39 22.48
C PHE A 71 -7.91 11.21 22.02
N ILE A 72 -7.15 11.73 22.98
CA ILE A 72 -5.82 12.32 22.71
C ILE A 72 -4.79 11.18 22.64
N PRO A 73 -3.89 11.14 21.63
CA PRO A 73 -2.85 10.12 21.56
C PRO A 73 -1.95 10.12 22.80
N ALA A 74 -1.54 8.93 23.25
CA ALA A 74 -0.78 8.79 24.49
C ALA A 74 0.52 9.63 24.50
N GLY A 75 0.67 10.45 25.54
CA GLY A 75 1.85 11.30 25.73
C GLY A 75 1.94 12.53 24.82
N MET A 76 0.93 12.79 23.98
CA MET A 76 0.81 14.04 23.23
C MET A 76 0.06 15.11 24.03
N ASP A 77 0.37 16.38 23.77
CA ASP A 77 -0.29 17.52 24.43
C ASP A 77 -1.62 17.89 23.73
N GLY A 78 -2.73 17.50 24.35
CA GLY A 78 -4.08 17.84 23.88
C GLY A 78 -4.52 19.28 24.13
N ASN A 79 -3.73 20.08 24.86
CA ASN A 79 -4.02 21.48 25.18
C ASN A 79 -3.06 22.46 24.48
N ALA A 80 -2.23 21.96 23.55
CA ALA A 80 -1.31 22.79 22.81
C ALA A 80 -2.05 23.91 22.05
N GLU A 81 -1.43 25.09 21.99
CA GLU A 81 -1.91 26.19 21.16
C GLU A 81 -1.91 25.76 19.68
N VAL A 82 -3.10 25.67 19.09
CA VAL A 82 -3.28 25.36 17.67
C VAL A 82 -3.08 26.61 16.83
N ILE A 83 -2.15 26.57 15.89
CA ILE A 83 -1.78 27.68 15.00
C ILE A 83 -2.18 27.45 13.53
N GLY A 84 -2.93 26.38 13.26
CA GLY A 84 -3.39 26.00 11.92
C GLY A 84 -4.86 25.57 11.89
N ALA A 85 -5.37 25.30 10.70
CA ALA A 85 -6.65 24.60 10.54
C ALA A 85 -6.38 23.09 10.53
N TYR A 86 -7.29 22.32 11.13
CA TYR A 86 -7.20 20.86 11.19
C TYR A 86 -8.57 20.24 10.94
N ALA A 87 -8.55 19.00 10.46
CA ALA A 87 -9.70 18.14 10.25
C ALA A 87 -9.23 16.68 10.23
N TRP A 88 -10.18 15.75 10.28
CA TRP A 88 -10.00 14.36 9.87
C TRP A 88 -10.91 14.10 8.68
N ALA A 89 -10.51 13.19 7.80
CA ALA A 89 -11.23 12.87 6.59
C ALA A 89 -11.57 11.39 6.57
N HIS A 90 -12.70 11.09 5.94
CA HIS A 90 -13.13 9.74 5.61
C HIS A 90 -13.01 9.58 4.09
N GLU A 91 -12.36 8.51 3.65
CA GLU A 91 -12.15 8.22 2.22
C GLU A 91 -13.46 7.78 1.56
N MET A 92 -13.81 8.37 0.42
CA MET A 92 -15.01 8.00 -0.35
C MET A 92 -14.76 6.83 -1.30
N SER A 93 -13.50 6.63 -1.69
CA SER A 93 -13.08 5.59 -2.62
C SER A 93 -13.41 4.19 -2.09
N SER A 94 -13.63 3.27 -3.02
CA SER A 94 -14.05 1.90 -2.69
C SER A 94 -12.91 1.05 -2.13
N GLY A 95 -11.65 1.43 -2.38
CA GLY A 95 -10.46 0.75 -1.88
C GLY A 95 -9.65 1.63 -0.93
N LYS A 96 -8.69 1.01 -0.23
CA LYS A 96 -7.75 1.64 0.71
C LYS A 96 -6.30 1.63 0.20
N ASP A 97 -6.12 1.44 -1.11
CA ASP A 97 -4.83 1.37 -1.78
C ASP A 97 -4.25 2.77 -2.08
N THR A 98 -2.92 2.84 -2.18
CA THR A 98 -2.20 4.10 -2.42
C THR A 98 -2.73 4.88 -3.64
N PRO A 99 -2.98 4.27 -4.83
CA PRO A 99 -3.57 4.98 -5.96
C PRO A 99 -4.93 5.61 -5.66
N SER A 100 -5.86 4.86 -5.06
CA SER A 100 -7.20 5.35 -4.72
C SER A 100 -7.14 6.63 -3.87
N GLY A 101 -6.38 6.59 -2.77
CA GLY A 101 -6.25 7.75 -1.87
C GLY A 101 -5.57 8.95 -2.53
N HIS A 102 -4.54 8.72 -3.34
CA HIS A 102 -3.87 9.82 -4.06
C HIS A 102 -4.77 10.45 -5.13
N TRP A 103 -5.58 9.65 -5.83
CA TRP A 103 -6.53 10.15 -6.81
C TRP A 103 -7.65 10.95 -6.14
N GLU A 104 -8.15 10.48 -5.00
CA GLU A 104 -9.17 11.19 -4.24
C GLU A 104 -8.67 12.54 -3.68
N ILE A 105 -7.44 12.58 -3.15
CA ILE A 105 -6.79 13.84 -2.74
C ILE A 105 -6.71 14.84 -3.91
N ALA A 106 -6.53 14.34 -5.13
CA ALA A 106 -6.50 15.15 -6.35
C ALA A 106 -7.91 15.47 -6.93
N GLY A 107 -8.99 15.05 -6.26
CA GLY A 107 -10.37 15.32 -6.64
C GLY A 107 -11.02 14.26 -7.54
N VAL A 108 -10.46 13.04 -7.59
CA VAL A 108 -10.94 11.92 -8.42
C VAL A 108 -11.20 10.70 -7.53
N PRO A 109 -12.34 10.62 -6.83
CA PRO A 109 -12.65 9.46 -6.01
C PRO A 109 -12.82 8.19 -6.86
N VAL A 110 -12.19 7.11 -6.44
CA VAL A 110 -12.22 5.81 -7.12
C VAL A 110 -13.39 5.00 -6.57
N LEU A 111 -14.57 5.19 -7.17
CA LEU A 111 -15.83 4.58 -6.74
C LEU A 111 -16.07 3.17 -7.32
N PHE A 112 -15.00 2.48 -7.71
CA PHE A 112 -15.01 1.12 -8.22
C PHE A 112 -13.94 0.29 -7.52
N GLU A 113 -14.13 -1.02 -7.44
CA GLU A 113 -13.11 -1.90 -6.89
C GLU A 113 -12.07 -2.25 -7.96
N TRP A 114 -10.79 -2.14 -7.60
CA TRP A 114 -9.73 -2.67 -8.43
C TRP A 114 -9.80 -4.20 -8.51
N GLY A 115 -9.21 -4.77 -9.55
CA GLY A 115 -9.06 -6.22 -9.66
C GLY A 115 -7.94 -6.72 -8.77
N TYR A 116 -8.26 -7.15 -7.55
CA TYR A 116 -7.29 -7.79 -6.65
C TYR A 116 -7.23 -9.29 -6.90
N PHE A 117 -6.01 -9.84 -6.92
CA PHE A 117 -5.76 -11.27 -6.95
C PHE A 117 -5.62 -11.78 -5.52
N SER A 118 -6.71 -12.22 -4.88
CA SER A 118 -6.71 -12.54 -3.44
C SER A 118 -6.08 -13.89 -3.09
N ASP A 119 -6.10 -14.84 -4.01
CA ASP A 119 -5.64 -16.20 -3.72
C ASP A 119 -4.11 -16.25 -3.67
N HIS A 120 -3.54 -16.81 -2.61
CA HIS A 120 -2.08 -16.90 -2.43
C HIS A 120 -1.41 -17.86 -3.43
N GLU A 121 -2.14 -18.89 -3.84
CA GLU A 121 -1.75 -19.85 -4.87
C GLU A 121 -2.79 -19.83 -5.99
N ASN A 122 -2.35 -20.00 -7.23
CA ASN A 122 -3.20 -19.85 -8.41
C ASN A 122 -3.88 -18.46 -8.46
N SER A 123 -3.13 -17.43 -8.10
CA SER A 123 -3.62 -16.05 -7.90
C SER A 123 -4.33 -15.44 -9.10
N PHE A 124 -3.91 -15.81 -10.31
CA PHE A 124 -4.43 -15.26 -11.55
C PHE A 124 -5.45 -16.22 -12.19
N PRO A 125 -6.56 -15.70 -12.73
CA PRO A 125 -7.49 -16.51 -13.52
C PRO A 125 -6.80 -17.19 -14.69
N GLN A 126 -7.05 -18.48 -14.91
CA GLN A 126 -6.38 -19.24 -15.97
C GLN A 126 -6.59 -18.63 -17.37
N GLU A 127 -7.79 -18.09 -17.64
CA GLU A 127 -8.09 -17.42 -18.91
C GLU A 127 -7.18 -16.20 -19.17
N LEU A 128 -6.82 -15.46 -18.12
CA LEU A 128 -5.88 -14.33 -18.22
C LEU A 128 -4.48 -14.82 -18.61
N LEU A 129 -4.03 -15.89 -17.96
CA LEU A 129 -2.72 -16.49 -18.20
C LEU A 129 -2.61 -17.07 -19.60
N ASP A 130 -3.62 -17.82 -20.05
CA ASP A 130 -3.67 -18.43 -21.38
C ASP A 130 -3.59 -17.36 -22.48
N LYS A 131 -4.40 -16.30 -22.36
CA LYS A 131 -4.38 -15.16 -23.30
C LYS A 131 -3.01 -14.47 -23.35
N LEU A 132 -2.37 -14.29 -22.20
CA LEU A 132 -1.05 -13.65 -22.14
C LEU A 132 0.02 -14.53 -22.79
N VAL A 133 0.02 -15.84 -22.48
CA VAL A 133 0.96 -16.81 -23.06
C VAL A 133 0.81 -16.86 -24.58
N GLU A 134 -0.42 -16.91 -25.08
CA GLU A 134 -0.71 -16.94 -26.51
C GLU A 134 -0.27 -15.64 -27.19
N ARG A 135 -0.73 -14.48 -26.70
CA ARG A 135 -0.44 -13.17 -27.32
C ARG A 135 1.04 -12.80 -27.31
N ALA A 136 1.76 -13.14 -26.25
CA ALA A 136 3.18 -12.86 -26.12
C ALA A 136 4.08 -14.01 -26.64
N ASN A 137 3.49 -15.05 -27.23
CA ASN A 137 4.20 -16.23 -27.76
C ASN A 137 5.22 -16.80 -26.74
N LEU A 138 4.74 -17.03 -25.52
CA LEU A 138 5.56 -17.51 -24.41
C LEU A 138 5.57 -19.05 -24.39
N PRO A 139 6.66 -19.68 -23.92
CA PRO A 139 6.71 -21.14 -23.74
C PRO A 139 5.88 -21.64 -22.53
N GLY A 140 5.08 -20.78 -21.92
CA GLY A 140 4.38 -20.99 -20.64
C GLY A 140 4.80 -19.95 -19.60
N TYR A 141 4.54 -20.24 -18.32
CA TYR A 141 4.90 -19.39 -17.19
C TYR A 141 5.28 -20.23 -15.96
N LEU A 142 5.91 -19.58 -14.99
CA LEU A 142 6.17 -20.08 -13.64
C LEU A 142 5.49 -19.17 -12.61
N GLY A 143 5.35 -19.63 -11.36
CA GLY A 143 4.75 -18.85 -10.27
C GLY A 143 3.24 -19.00 -10.23
N ASN A 144 2.50 -17.92 -10.55
CA ASN A 144 1.07 -17.77 -10.31
C ASN A 144 0.71 -17.79 -8.82
N CYS A 145 1.38 -16.93 -8.05
CA CYS A 145 1.24 -16.85 -6.59
C CYS A 145 1.50 -15.42 -6.06
N HIS A 146 1.19 -15.23 -4.77
CA HIS A 146 1.69 -14.11 -3.98
C HIS A 146 3.14 -14.35 -3.58
N SER A 147 4.02 -13.39 -3.80
CA SER A 147 5.39 -13.45 -3.29
C SER A 147 6.06 -12.08 -3.28
N SER A 148 7.13 -11.95 -2.51
CA SER A 148 8.03 -10.80 -2.66
C SER A 148 8.93 -11.00 -3.88
N GLY A 149 9.37 -9.89 -4.49
CA GLY A 149 10.27 -9.95 -5.63
C GLY A 149 11.58 -10.68 -5.34
N THR A 150 12.12 -10.58 -4.12
CA THR A 150 13.35 -11.31 -3.74
C THR A 150 13.09 -12.81 -3.59
N VAL A 151 12.03 -13.19 -2.89
CA VAL A 151 11.71 -14.60 -2.62
C VAL A 151 11.39 -15.35 -3.91
N ILE A 152 10.60 -14.76 -4.81
CA ILE A 152 10.20 -15.43 -6.05
C ILE A 152 11.40 -15.63 -7.01
N LEU A 153 12.36 -14.69 -7.01
CA LEU A 153 13.58 -14.81 -7.80
C LEU A 153 14.49 -15.91 -7.24
N ASP A 154 14.64 -16.00 -5.92
CA ASP A 154 15.43 -17.06 -5.28
C ASP A 154 14.82 -18.46 -5.56
N GLN A 155 13.49 -18.56 -5.61
CA GLN A 155 12.78 -19.82 -5.82
C GLN A 155 12.76 -20.26 -7.29
N LEU A 156 12.52 -19.34 -8.23
CA LEU A 156 12.19 -19.69 -9.62
C LEU A 156 13.16 -19.13 -10.67
N GLY A 157 14.12 -18.29 -10.27
CA GLY A 157 15.03 -17.61 -11.19
C GLY A 157 15.86 -18.56 -12.04
N GLU A 158 16.41 -19.63 -11.46
CA GLU A 158 17.17 -20.62 -12.22
C GLU A 158 16.31 -21.41 -13.21
N GLU A 159 15.10 -21.81 -12.81
CA GLU A 159 14.18 -22.54 -13.68
C GLU A 159 13.71 -21.65 -14.83
N HIS A 160 13.43 -20.38 -14.56
CA HIS A 160 13.17 -19.37 -15.58
C HIS A 160 14.32 -19.30 -16.60
N MET A 161 15.56 -19.18 -16.14
CA MET A 161 16.73 -19.12 -17.03
C MET A 161 16.90 -20.38 -17.89
N LYS A 162 16.59 -21.56 -17.33
CA LYS A 162 16.68 -22.86 -18.04
C LYS A 162 15.56 -23.07 -19.06
N THR A 163 14.33 -22.65 -18.73
CA THR A 163 13.13 -22.94 -19.53
C THR A 163 12.71 -21.80 -20.45
N GLY A 164 13.13 -20.57 -20.17
CA GLY A 164 12.68 -19.35 -20.83
C GLY A 164 11.24 -18.93 -20.48
N LYS A 165 10.58 -19.60 -19.53
CA LYS A 165 9.22 -19.25 -19.07
C LYS A 165 9.28 -18.08 -18.09
N PRO A 166 8.63 -16.92 -18.36
CA PRO A 166 8.59 -15.81 -17.42
C PRO A 166 7.96 -16.20 -16.07
N ILE A 167 8.34 -15.50 -15.01
CA ILE A 167 7.77 -15.69 -13.67
C ILE A 167 6.65 -14.68 -13.46
N PHE A 168 5.44 -15.15 -13.20
CA PHE A 168 4.29 -14.32 -12.89
C PHE A 168 3.99 -14.38 -11.40
N TYR A 169 3.83 -13.22 -10.76
CA TYR A 169 3.50 -13.13 -9.34
C TYR A 169 2.80 -11.81 -9.01
N THR A 170 2.12 -11.77 -7.87
CA THR A 170 1.41 -10.59 -7.35
C THR A 170 1.85 -10.28 -5.92
N SER A 171 1.38 -9.15 -5.41
CA SER A 171 1.46 -8.73 -4.01
C SER A 171 0.07 -8.46 -3.44
N ALA A 172 0.01 -7.84 -2.26
CA ALA A 172 -1.25 -7.37 -1.67
C ALA A 172 -1.95 -6.29 -2.52
N ASP A 173 -1.18 -5.48 -3.26
CA ASP A 173 -1.72 -4.49 -4.19
C ASP A 173 -2.29 -5.13 -5.47
N SER A 174 -3.18 -4.40 -6.15
CA SER A 174 -3.76 -4.78 -7.45
C SER A 174 -2.73 -4.70 -8.59
N VAL A 175 -1.76 -5.61 -8.61
CA VAL A 175 -0.66 -5.64 -9.58
C VAL A 175 -0.45 -7.01 -10.22
N PHE A 176 0.01 -7.01 -11.47
CA PHE A 176 0.51 -8.21 -12.15
C PHE A 176 1.98 -7.99 -12.51
N GLN A 177 2.88 -8.72 -11.86
CA GLN A 177 4.32 -8.57 -12.01
C GLN A 177 4.88 -9.69 -12.88
N ILE A 178 5.86 -9.34 -13.71
CA ILE A 178 6.56 -10.27 -14.60
C ILE A 178 8.06 -10.12 -14.34
N ALA A 179 8.68 -11.18 -13.85
CA ALA A 179 10.12 -11.24 -13.67
C ALA A 179 10.77 -12.12 -14.74
N CYS A 180 11.80 -11.56 -15.38
CA CYS A 180 12.62 -12.23 -16.37
C CYS A 180 14.09 -11.84 -16.20
N HIS A 181 15.00 -12.79 -16.38
CA HIS A 181 16.44 -12.53 -16.39
C HIS A 181 16.86 -11.94 -17.74
N GLU A 182 17.51 -10.77 -17.72
CA GLU A 182 17.82 -9.99 -18.92
C GLU A 182 18.67 -10.75 -19.93
N GLY A 183 19.68 -11.49 -19.48
CA GLY A 183 20.60 -12.19 -20.38
C GLY A 183 20.00 -13.41 -21.09
N THR A 184 18.96 -14.03 -20.53
CA THR A 184 18.34 -15.25 -21.08
C THR A 184 17.01 -14.98 -21.77
N PHE A 185 16.28 -13.95 -21.34
CA PHE A 185 14.97 -13.60 -21.89
C PHE A 185 15.00 -12.34 -22.76
N GLY A 186 15.84 -11.36 -22.42
CA GLY A 186 15.95 -10.07 -23.11
C GLY A 186 14.95 -9.02 -22.63
N LEU A 187 15.41 -7.77 -22.48
CA LEU A 187 14.59 -6.64 -22.03
C LEU A 187 13.48 -6.28 -23.03
N ASP A 188 13.79 -6.26 -24.33
CA ASP A 188 12.81 -5.93 -25.37
C ASP A 188 11.65 -6.92 -25.37
N LYS A 189 11.95 -8.22 -25.25
CA LYS A 189 10.93 -9.27 -25.16
C LYS A 189 10.08 -9.13 -23.89
N LEU A 190 10.68 -8.74 -22.76
CA LEU A 190 9.93 -8.44 -21.54
C LEU A 190 8.95 -7.27 -21.78
N TYR A 191 9.39 -6.20 -22.42
CA TYR A 191 8.52 -5.06 -22.74
C TYR A 191 7.41 -5.43 -23.74
N GLU A 192 7.70 -6.25 -24.75
CA GLU A 192 6.67 -6.78 -25.65
C GLU A 192 5.65 -7.62 -24.88
N THR A 193 6.10 -8.49 -23.98
CA THR A 193 5.23 -9.30 -23.10
C THR A 193 4.33 -8.40 -22.25
N VAL A 194 4.89 -7.32 -21.70
CA VAL A 194 4.16 -6.34 -20.89
C VAL A 194 3.18 -5.49 -21.71
N ARG A 195 3.46 -5.22 -22.98
CA ARG A 195 2.58 -4.42 -23.86
C ARG A 195 1.46 -5.26 -24.47
N ASN A 196 1.69 -6.55 -24.68
CA ASN A 196 0.72 -7.49 -25.25
C ASN A 196 -0.25 -8.06 -24.21
N ARG A 197 -0.40 -7.41 -23.05
CA ARG A 197 -1.38 -7.80 -22.02
C ARG A 197 -2.81 -7.77 -22.61
N PRO A 198 -3.68 -8.70 -22.18
CA PRO A 198 -5.02 -8.87 -22.74
C PRO A 198 -5.90 -7.63 -22.69
#